data_AF-J3L8L8-F1
#
_entry.id   AF-J3L8L8-F1
#
_cell.length_a   1.000
_cell.length_b   1.000
_cell.length_c   1.000
_cell.angle_alpha   90.00
_cell.angle_beta   90.00
_cell.angle_gamma   90.00
#
_symmetry.space_group_name_H-M   'P 1'
#
loop_
_entity.id
_entity.type
_entity.pdbx_description
1 polymer ?
#
loop_
_entity_poly.entity_id
_entity_poly.type
_entity_poly.pdbx_seq_one_letter_code
_entity_poly.pdbx_strand_id
1 'polypeptide(L)'
;MAPVVRACMPLPTPPAAVASSSAAPSTDAQRRSPGARVLVLGGTGRAGGSTATALSKLRPDLSILIAGRNREKGQSLASKLGDQSEFAQVDICNTSMLEEALNDVDLVVHAAGPFQRENECTVLQAAIATKTAYIDICDDTDYSWRAKGFHEQAKACGVPAITTAGIYPGVSNVMAAELVHAARSEDAGEPERLRFFYYTAASGGAGPTILATSFLLLAEDVIAYNKGEEIKLKPYSGALSIDFGKGARKKDVYLLNSPEVKSAYKVLGMPTVSARFGTAPFFWNWGMQAFANFLPVVCLTPQIMLYQVTLSVPEIKEI
;
A
#
# COMPACT_ATOMS: atom_id res chain seq x y z
N MET A 1 30.81 -7.02 16.70
CA MET A 1 30.22 -6.81 15.36
C MET A 1 29.03 -7.76 15.28
N ALA A 2 27.79 -7.29 15.40
CA ALA A 2 26.63 -8.17 15.41
C ALA A 2 26.41 -8.75 13.99
N PRO A 3 26.10 -10.05 13.86
CA PRO A 3 25.86 -10.66 12.55
C PRO A 3 24.65 -10.01 11.90
N VAL A 4 24.83 -9.54 10.66
CA VAL A 4 23.72 -9.09 9.80
C VAL A 4 23.31 -10.30 8.98
N VAL A 5 22.18 -10.92 9.32
CA VAL A 5 21.57 -11.94 8.46
C VAL A 5 21.01 -11.21 7.23
N ARG A 6 21.74 -11.28 6.11
CA ARG A 6 21.22 -10.94 4.78
C ARG A 6 20.58 -12.22 4.25
N ALA A 7 19.26 -12.26 4.18
CA ALA A 7 18.56 -13.34 3.48
C ALA A 7 18.84 -13.24 1.98
N CYS A 8 19.90 -13.92 1.54
CA CYS A 8 20.13 -14.28 0.15
C CYS A 8 20.08 -15.80 0.07
N MET A 9 18.87 -16.37 0.06
CA MET A 9 18.65 -17.75 -0.36
C MET A 9 17.73 -17.73 -1.58
N PRO A 10 18.00 -18.54 -2.62
CA PRO A 10 17.11 -18.67 -3.77
C PRO A 10 15.79 -19.30 -3.32
N LEU A 11 14.68 -18.68 -3.73
CA LEU A 11 13.33 -19.23 -3.55
C LEU A 11 13.24 -20.62 -4.22
N PRO A 12 12.58 -21.62 -3.60
CA PRO A 12 12.28 -22.89 -4.26
C PRO A 12 11.45 -22.64 -5.52
N THR A 13 11.79 -23.32 -6.62
CA THR A 13 10.99 -23.30 -7.85
C THR A 13 9.58 -23.84 -7.57
N PRO A 14 8.52 -23.18 -8.06
CA PRO A 14 7.16 -23.69 -7.91
C PRO A 14 7.02 -25.04 -8.62
N PRO A 15 6.22 -25.98 -8.10
CA PRO A 15 6.01 -27.27 -8.73
C PRO A 15 5.37 -27.10 -10.12
N ALA A 16 5.83 -27.92 -11.07
CA ALA A 16 5.33 -27.93 -12.44
C ALA A 16 3.83 -28.26 -12.48
N ALA A 17 3.09 -27.53 -13.33
CA ALA A 17 1.67 -27.76 -13.55
C ALA A 17 1.41 -29.19 -14.04
N VAL A 18 0.53 -29.89 -13.33
CA VAL A 18 0.06 -31.23 -13.70
C VAL A 18 -0.77 -31.10 -14.98
N ALA A 19 -0.35 -31.79 -16.04
CA ALA A 19 -1.07 -31.83 -17.31
C ALA A 19 -2.45 -32.48 -17.13
N SER A 20 -3.51 -31.77 -17.51
CA SER A 20 -4.85 -32.34 -17.61
C SER A 20 -5.06 -33.00 -18.99
N SER A 21 -5.53 -34.24 -18.97
CA SER A 21 -5.84 -35.04 -20.14
C SER A 21 -7.02 -34.48 -20.94
N SER A 22 -6.91 -34.49 -22.26
CA SER A 22 -7.97 -34.06 -23.18
C SER A 22 -9.14 -35.05 -23.23
N ALA A 23 -10.36 -34.53 -23.10
CA ALA A 23 -11.58 -35.20 -23.52
C ALA A 23 -12.41 -34.24 -24.39
N ALA A 24 -13.05 -34.79 -25.41
CA ALA A 24 -13.71 -34.12 -26.53
C ALA A 24 -14.92 -33.23 -26.13
N PRO A 25 -15.35 -32.27 -26.99
CA PRO A 25 -16.26 -31.21 -26.58
C PRO A 25 -17.72 -31.68 -26.59
N SER A 26 -18.39 -31.59 -25.43
CA SER A 26 -19.85 -31.64 -25.36
C SER A 26 -20.42 -30.23 -25.44
N THR A 27 -21.29 -30.00 -26.41
CA THR A 27 -22.11 -28.81 -26.57
C THR A 27 -23.10 -28.71 -25.40
N ASP A 28 -22.74 -27.97 -24.37
CA ASP A 28 -23.72 -27.39 -23.48
C ASP A 28 -23.24 -25.99 -23.11
N ALA A 29 -24.10 -25.00 -23.31
CA ALA A 29 -23.83 -23.62 -23.00
C ALA A 29 -23.74 -23.51 -21.46
N GLN A 30 -22.55 -23.78 -20.91
CA GLN A 30 -22.23 -23.57 -19.52
C GLN A 30 -22.36 -22.07 -19.23
N ARG A 31 -23.53 -21.71 -18.74
CA ARG A 31 -23.81 -20.52 -17.96
C ARG A 31 -22.81 -20.55 -16.81
N ARG A 32 -21.64 -19.92 -17.00
CA ARG A 32 -20.63 -19.72 -15.96
C ARG A 32 -21.38 -19.14 -14.77
N SER A 33 -21.34 -19.83 -13.63
CA SER A 33 -21.69 -19.21 -12.35
C SER A 33 -20.92 -17.88 -12.28
N PRO A 34 -21.60 -16.74 -12.05
CA PRO A 34 -20.90 -15.45 -12.03
C PRO A 34 -19.76 -15.55 -11.01
N GLY A 35 -18.53 -15.29 -11.46
CA GLY A 35 -17.40 -15.27 -10.55
C GLY A 35 -17.51 -14.11 -9.57
N ALA A 36 -16.72 -14.15 -8.51
CA ALA A 36 -16.80 -13.18 -7.43
C ALA A 36 -16.71 -11.73 -7.96
N ARG A 37 -17.52 -10.85 -7.38
CA ARG A 37 -17.62 -9.44 -7.75
C ARG A 37 -16.70 -8.61 -6.87
N VAL A 38 -15.75 -7.91 -7.51
CA VAL A 38 -14.69 -7.14 -6.84
C VAL A 38 -14.82 -5.67 -7.17
N LEU A 39 -15.07 -4.84 -6.16
CA LEU A 39 -15.10 -3.39 -6.27
C LEU A 39 -13.71 -2.80 -6.03
N VAL A 40 -13.16 -2.06 -6.98
CA VAL A 40 -11.89 -1.34 -6.81
C VAL A 40 -12.16 0.16 -6.64
N LEU A 41 -12.23 0.60 -5.38
CA LEU A 41 -12.38 2.02 -5.04
C LEU A 41 -11.07 2.77 -5.28
N GLY A 42 -11.15 3.95 -5.89
CA GLY A 42 -9.97 4.64 -6.40
C GLY A 42 -9.42 3.99 -7.67
N GLY A 43 -10.22 3.17 -8.36
CA GLY A 43 -9.84 2.44 -9.57
C GLY A 43 -9.45 3.33 -10.75
N THR A 44 -9.81 4.61 -10.75
CA THR A 44 -9.37 5.59 -11.76
C THR A 44 -7.97 6.15 -11.48
N GLY A 45 -7.39 5.86 -10.31
CA GLY A 45 -6.03 6.22 -9.94
C GLY A 45 -4.99 5.21 -10.44
N ARG A 46 -3.69 5.53 -10.30
CA ARG A 46 -2.61 4.66 -10.78
C ARG A 46 -2.58 3.31 -10.07
N ALA A 47 -2.60 3.30 -8.74
CA ALA A 47 -2.57 2.06 -7.95
C ALA A 47 -3.85 1.23 -8.14
N GLY A 48 -5.03 1.85 -7.97
CA GLY A 48 -6.30 1.18 -8.17
C GLY A 48 -6.49 0.64 -9.59
N GLY A 49 -6.19 1.43 -10.62
CA GLY A 49 -6.30 1.00 -12.02
C GLY A 49 -5.32 -0.10 -12.40
N SER A 50 -4.09 -0.07 -11.86
CA SER A 50 -3.12 -1.16 -12.02
C SER A 50 -3.60 -2.43 -11.31
N THR A 51 -4.23 -2.30 -10.15
CA THR A 51 -4.82 -3.42 -9.41
C THR A 51 -5.96 -4.06 -10.20
N ALA A 52 -6.91 -3.26 -10.71
CA ALA A 52 -7.99 -3.76 -11.57
C ALA A 52 -7.45 -4.47 -12.84
N THR A 53 -6.43 -3.89 -13.48
CA THR A 53 -5.78 -4.48 -14.66
C THR A 53 -5.04 -5.79 -14.34
N ALA A 54 -4.40 -5.89 -13.18
CA ALA A 54 -3.73 -7.11 -12.76
C ALA A 54 -4.75 -8.21 -12.43
N LEU A 55 -5.82 -7.86 -11.70
CA LEU A 55 -6.91 -8.78 -11.37
C LEU A 55 -7.59 -9.34 -12.61
N SER A 56 -7.91 -8.50 -13.61
CA SER A 56 -8.57 -8.98 -14.84
C SER A 56 -7.73 -9.99 -15.63
N LYS A 57 -6.39 -9.86 -15.57
CA LYS A 57 -5.46 -10.79 -16.22
C LYS A 57 -5.25 -12.08 -15.43
N LEU A 58 -5.10 -11.96 -14.11
CA LEU A 58 -4.83 -13.10 -13.23
C LEU A 58 -6.07 -13.97 -13.01
N ARG A 59 -7.25 -13.35 -12.97
CA ARG A 59 -8.53 -13.99 -12.71
C ARG A 59 -9.62 -13.45 -13.65
N PRO A 60 -9.62 -13.89 -14.92
CA PRO A 60 -10.60 -13.44 -15.93
C PRO A 60 -12.06 -13.85 -15.62
N ASP A 61 -12.26 -14.68 -14.60
CA ASP A 61 -13.57 -15.09 -14.09
C ASP A 61 -14.21 -14.08 -13.14
N LEU A 62 -13.45 -13.10 -12.62
CA LEU A 62 -13.98 -12.06 -11.72
C LEU A 62 -14.80 -11.03 -12.48
N SER A 63 -15.89 -10.59 -11.87
CA SER A 63 -16.59 -9.37 -12.25
C SER A 63 -15.94 -8.18 -11.54
N ILE A 64 -15.33 -7.27 -12.30
CA ILE A 64 -14.55 -6.16 -11.73
C ILE A 64 -15.34 -4.85 -11.86
N LEU A 65 -15.71 -4.25 -10.73
CA LEU A 65 -16.34 -2.94 -10.68
C LEU A 65 -15.28 -1.88 -10.37
N ILE A 66 -14.91 -1.08 -11.37
CA ILE A 66 -14.00 0.05 -11.19
C ILE A 66 -14.81 1.20 -10.59
N ALA A 67 -14.36 1.78 -9.48
CA ALA A 67 -15.05 2.88 -8.85
C ALA A 67 -14.18 4.09 -8.55
N GLY A 68 -14.74 5.27 -8.80
CA GLY A 68 -14.10 6.54 -8.51
C GLY A 68 -14.90 7.74 -8.99
N ARG A 69 -14.35 8.94 -8.81
CA ARG A 69 -15.03 10.21 -9.11
C ARG A 69 -15.03 10.58 -10.60
N ASN A 70 -13.99 10.18 -11.34
CA ASN A 70 -13.81 10.55 -12.74
C ASN A 70 -14.46 9.51 -13.68
N ARG A 71 -15.66 9.83 -14.17
CA ARG A 71 -16.46 8.95 -15.01
C ARG A 71 -15.76 8.55 -16.32
N GLU A 72 -15.18 9.50 -17.03
CA GLU A 72 -14.53 9.25 -18.32
C GLU A 72 -13.35 8.29 -18.21
N LYS A 73 -12.45 8.52 -17.23
CA LYS A 73 -11.30 7.65 -16.97
C LYS A 73 -11.75 6.25 -16.56
N GLY A 74 -12.77 6.18 -15.72
CA GLY A 74 -13.33 4.93 -15.24
C GLY A 74 -13.96 4.08 -16.34
N GLN A 75 -14.83 4.68 -17.16
CA GLN A 75 -15.43 4.03 -18.32
C GLN A 75 -14.37 3.58 -19.34
N SER A 76 -13.37 4.44 -19.61
CA SER A 76 -12.26 4.07 -20.51
C SER A 76 -11.47 2.86 -20.00
N LEU A 77 -11.21 2.77 -18.69
CA LEU A 77 -10.54 1.62 -18.11
C LEU A 77 -11.42 0.37 -18.17
N ALA A 78 -12.70 0.46 -17.80
CA ALA A 78 -13.64 -0.66 -17.87
C ALA A 78 -13.72 -1.25 -19.29
N SER A 79 -13.87 -0.40 -20.31
CA SER A 79 -13.87 -0.84 -21.72
C SER A 79 -12.56 -1.52 -22.14
N LYS A 80 -11.41 -1.11 -21.59
CA LYS A 80 -10.12 -1.75 -21.87
C LYS A 80 -9.97 -3.11 -21.19
N LEU A 81 -10.61 -3.32 -20.04
CA LEU A 81 -10.54 -4.59 -19.31
C LEU A 81 -11.52 -5.65 -19.88
N GLY A 82 -12.56 -5.22 -20.60
CA GLY A 82 -13.49 -6.08 -21.32
C GLY A 82 -14.83 -6.28 -20.61
N ASP A 83 -15.66 -7.19 -21.14
CA ASP A 83 -17.09 -7.32 -20.78
C ASP A 83 -17.36 -7.74 -19.32
N GLN A 84 -16.36 -8.23 -18.60
CA GLN A 84 -16.48 -8.56 -17.17
C GLN A 84 -16.18 -7.35 -16.27
N SER A 85 -15.95 -6.17 -16.86
CA SER A 85 -15.58 -4.96 -16.12
C SER A 85 -16.56 -3.83 -16.35
N GLU A 86 -17.00 -3.23 -15.26
CA GLU A 86 -17.95 -2.13 -15.25
C GLU A 86 -17.37 -0.93 -14.49
N PHE A 87 -18.00 0.24 -14.66
CA PHE A 87 -17.64 1.43 -13.91
C PHE A 87 -18.82 1.93 -13.07
N ALA A 88 -18.59 2.18 -11.79
CA ALA A 88 -19.50 2.87 -10.89
C ALA A 88 -18.90 4.21 -10.45
N GLN A 89 -19.67 5.29 -10.58
CA GLN A 89 -19.26 6.57 -10.02
C GLN A 89 -19.52 6.57 -8.51
N VAL A 90 -18.45 6.62 -7.70
CA VAL A 90 -18.54 6.57 -6.24
C VAL A 90 -17.67 7.66 -5.64
N ASP A 91 -18.23 8.41 -4.69
CA ASP A 91 -17.50 9.30 -3.79
C ASP A 91 -17.49 8.68 -2.39
N ILE A 92 -16.30 8.38 -1.87
CA ILE A 92 -16.12 7.72 -0.57
C ILE A 92 -16.54 8.61 0.61
N CYS A 93 -16.70 9.93 0.37
CA CYS A 93 -17.23 10.86 1.35
C CYS A 93 -18.76 10.81 1.46
N ASN A 94 -19.44 10.09 0.55
CA ASN A 94 -20.89 9.90 0.57
C ASN A 94 -21.21 8.47 1.03
N THR A 95 -21.54 8.32 2.32
CA THR A 95 -21.82 7.02 2.95
C THR A 95 -22.92 6.23 2.24
N SER A 96 -24.01 6.88 1.83
CA SER A 96 -25.12 6.18 1.17
C SER A 96 -24.72 5.64 -0.21
N MET A 97 -23.96 6.40 -0.99
CA MET A 97 -23.43 5.91 -2.27
C MET A 97 -22.44 4.76 -2.08
N LEU A 98 -21.65 4.82 -1.01
CA LEU A 98 -20.66 3.80 -0.69
C LEU A 98 -21.33 2.49 -0.26
N GLU A 99 -22.34 2.55 0.62
CA GLU A 99 -23.14 1.38 1.01
C GLU A 99 -23.86 0.76 -0.19
N GLU A 100 -24.46 1.59 -1.06
CA GLU A 100 -25.09 1.12 -2.30
C GLU A 100 -24.09 0.42 -3.22
N ALA A 101 -22.89 0.98 -3.38
CA ALA A 101 -21.84 0.40 -4.21
C ALA A 101 -21.27 -0.91 -3.67
N LEU A 102 -21.39 -1.16 -2.35
CA LEU A 102 -20.93 -2.38 -1.70
C LEU A 102 -22.00 -3.49 -1.68
N ASN A 103 -23.25 -3.17 -2.03
CA ASN A 103 -24.30 -4.18 -2.18
C ASN A 103 -23.94 -5.16 -3.30
N ASP A 104 -24.13 -6.45 -3.04
CA ASP A 104 -23.78 -7.55 -3.94
C ASP A 104 -22.30 -7.51 -4.42
N VAL A 105 -21.39 -7.06 -3.54
CA VAL A 105 -19.94 -7.11 -3.76
C VAL A 105 -19.32 -8.08 -2.75
N ASP A 106 -18.49 -9.00 -3.24
CA ASP A 106 -17.80 -10.00 -2.41
C ASP A 106 -16.55 -9.41 -1.75
N LEU A 107 -15.84 -8.53 -2.46
CA LEU A 107 -14.59 -7.90 -2.00
C LEU A 107 -14.50 -6.44 -2.44
N VAL A 108 -14.19 -5.55 -1.51
CA VAL A 108 -13.76 -4.19 -1.81
C VAL A 108 -12.24 -4.04 -1.66
N VAL A 109 -11.60 -3.57 -2.73
CA VAL A 109 -10.20 -3.13 -2.77
C VAL A 109 -10.18 -1.61 -2.65
N HIS A 110 -9.78 -1.11 -1.48
CA HIS A 110 -9.70 0.30 -1.17
C HIS A 110 -8.33 0.89 -1.54
N ALA A 111 -8.29 1.52 -2.72
CA ALA A 111 -7.13 2.28 -3.22
C ALA A 111 -7.44 3.77 -3.38
N ALA A 112 -8.51 4.26 -2.73
CA ALA A 112 -8.89 5.67 -2.75
C ALA A 112 -8.09 6.43 -1.68
N GLY A 113 -7.03 7.11 -2.12
CA GLY A 113 -6.19 7.95 -1.26
C GLY A 113 -6.25 9.44 -1.61
N PRO A 114 -5.49 10.27 -0.89
CA PRO A 114 -4.51 9.90 0.15
C PRO A 114 -5.16 9.60 1.51
N PHE A 115 -4.70 8.53 2.18
CA PHE A 115 -5.22 8.07 3.48
C PHE A 115 -4.92 9.04 4.63
N GLN A 116 -3.85 9.83 4.51
CA GLN A 116 -3.42 10.85 5.48
C GLN A 116 -4.46 11.97 5.71
N ARG A 117 -5.48 12.06 4.85
CA ARG A 117 -6.57 13.05 4.95
C ARG A 117 -7.84 12.50 5.56
N GLU A 118 -7.90 11.18 5.75
CA GLU A 118 -9.10 10.51 6.21
C GLU A 118 -9.05 10.37 7.73
N ASN A 119 -9.92 11.10 8.43
CA ASN A 119 -10.03 11.02 9.88
C ASN A 119 -10.80 9.76 10.32
N GLU A 120 -11.65 9.23 9.45
CA GLU A 120 -12.53 8.09 9.70
C GLU A 120 -12.20 6.92 8.76
N CYS A 121 -12.51 5.70 9.18
CA CYS A 121 -12.34 4.50 8.35
C CYS A 121 -13.66 4.16 7.63
N THR A 122 -14.27 5.13 6.95
CA THR A 122 -15.64 5.03 6.38
C THR A 122 -15.84 3.82 5.48
N VAL A 123 -14.88 3.51 4.62
CA VAL A 123 -14.95 2.34 3.72
C VAL A 123 -14.88 1.02 4.48
N LEU A 124 -14.02 0.92 5.48
CA LEU A 124 -13.98 -0.28 6.33
C LEU A 124 -15.27 -0.43 7.12
N GLN A 125 -15.80 0.66 7.68
CA GLN A 125 -17.09 0.65 8.39
C GLN A 125 -18.25 0.21 7.49
N ALA A 126 -18.32 0.75 6.28
CA ALA A 126 -19.34 0.38 5.30
C ALA A 126 -19.21 -1.09 4.90
N ALA A 127 -17.98 -1.57 4.63
CA ALA A 127 -17.73 -2.98 4.32
C ALA A 127 -18.16 -3.92 5.46
N ILE A 128 -17.91 -3.53 6.72
CA ILE A 128 -18.39 -4.27 7.89
C ILE A 128 -19.93 -4.29 7.94
N ALA A 129 -20.58 -3.15 7.69
CA ALA A 129 -22.03 -3.02 7.71
C ALA A 129 -22.72 -3.85 6.61
N THR A 130 -22.14 -3.88 5.40
CA THR A 130 -22.64 -4.64 4.24
C THR A 130 -22.16 -6.08 4.21
N LYS A 131 -21.31 -6.49 5.17
CA LYS A 131 -20.67 -7.81 5.25
C LYS A 131 -19.79 -8.15 4.03
N THR A 132 -19.17 -7.14 3.44
CA THR A 132 -18.27 -7.25 2.29
C THR A 132 -16.83 -7.44 2.77
N ALA A 133 -16.08 -8.39 2.20
CA ALA A 133 -14.66 -8.53 2.54
C ALA A 133 -13.88 -7.27 2.15
N TYR A 134 -12.87 -6.90 2.93
CA TYR A 134 -12.15 -5.64 2.78
C TYR A 134 -10.65 -5.86 2.62
N ILE A 135 -10.04 -5.14 1.68
CA ILE A 135 -8.59 -4.98 1.58
C ILE A 135 -8.24 -3.54 1.22
N ASP A 136 -7.23 -2.96 1.86
CA ASP A 136 -6.73 -1.62 1.51
C ASP A 136 -5.23 -1.62 1.21
N ILE A 137 -4.77 -0.54 0.58
CA ILE A 137 -3.34 -0.26 0.33
C ILE A 137 -2.85 0.94 1.15
N CYS A 138 -3.40 1.14 2.35
CA CYS A 138 -3.08 2.26 3.22
C CYS A 138 -1.59 2.34 3.53
N ASP A 139 -1.02 3.52 3.41
CA ASP A 139 0.37 3.85 3.75
C ASP A 139 0.48 4.82 4.94
N ASP A 140 -0.65 5.17 5.57
CA ASP A 140 -0.72 6.09 6.71
C ASP A 140 -0.69 5.34 8.05
N THR A 141 0.16 5.81 8.97
CA THR A 141 0.33 5.14 10.27
C THR A 141 -0.93 5.26 11.11
N ASP A 142 -1.48 6.46 11.25
CA ASP A 142 -2.60 6.69 12.16
C ASP A 142 -3.89 6.05 11.63
N TYR A 143 -4.17 6.18 10.34
CA TYR A 143 -5.28 5.49 9.67
C TYR A 143 -5.17 3.98 9.86
N SER A 144 -3.99 3.38 9.64
CA SER A 144 -3.84 1.94 9.80
C SER A 144 -4.13 1.44 11.22
N TRP A 145 -3.85 2.26 12.25
CA TRP A 145 -4.16 1.93 13.65
C TRP A 145 -5.63 2.18 13.99
N ARG A 146 -6.24 3.24 13.46
CA ARG A 146 -7.70 3.44 13.55
C ARG A 146 -8.43 2.26 12.92
N ALA A 147 -8.04 1.84 11.72
CA ALA A 147 -8.61 0.69 11.01
C ALA A 147 -8.49 -0.61 11.81
N LYS A 148 -7.34 -0.87 12.44
CA LYS A 148 -7.14 -2.01 13.34
C LYS A 148 -8.02 -1.97 14.59
N GLY A 149 -8.49 -0.79 15.00
CA GLY A 149 -9.47 -0.63 16.09
C GLY A 149 -10.82 -1.31 15.80
N PHE A 150 -11.15 -1.57 14.54
CA PHE A 150 -12.36 -2.28 14.13
C PHE A 150 -12.25 -3.81 14.20
N HIS A 151 -11.13 -4.35 14.70
CA HIS A 151 -10.87 -5.80 14.73
C HIS A 151 -12.04 -6.61 15.32
N GLU A 152 -12.49 -6.26 16.53
CA GLU A 152 -13.56 -7.01 17.21
C GLU A 152 -14.90 -6.88 16.49
N GLN A 153 -15.19 -5.71 15.91
CA GLN A 153 -16.43 -5.50 15.14
C GLN A 153 -16.42 -6.32 13.85
N ALA A 154 -15.33 -6.29 13.08
CA ALA A 154 -15.18 -7.08 11.86
C ALA A 154 -15.30 -8.58 12.15
N LYS A 155 -14.67 -9.05 13.24
CA LYS A 155 -14.76 -10.43 13.70
C LYS A 155 -16.18 -10.83 14.09
N ALA A 156 -16.90 -9.98 14.84
CA ALA A 156 -18.29 -10.22 15.23
C ALA A 156 -19.24 -10.30 14.01
N CYS A 157 -18.98 -9.50 12.97
CA CYS A 157 -19.75 -9.51 11.73
C CYS A 157 -19.32 -10.61 10.74
N GLY A 158 -18.23 -11.34 11.02
CA GLY A 158 -17.69 -12.37 10.13
C GLY A 158 -17.03 -11.81 8.86
N VAL A 159 -16.52 -10.57 8.92
CA VAL A 159 -15.97 -9.84 7.77
C VAL A 159 -14.44 -9.93 7.76
N PRO A 160 -13.83 -10.57 6.75
CA PRO A 160 -12.38 -10.52 6.56
C PRO A 160 -11.94 -9.10 6.19
N ALA A 161 -10.96 -8.56 6.92
CA ALA A 161 -10.39 -7.24 6.64
C ALA A 161 -8.85 -7.30 6.66
N ILE A 162 -8.22 -6.95 5.55
CA ILE A 162 -6.76 -6.87 5.41
C ILE A 162 -6.36 -5.42 5.17
N THR A 163 -5.72 -4.81 6.16
CA THR A 163 -5.22 -3.43 6.04
C THR A 163 -3.77 -3.42 5.55
N THR A 164 -3.33 -2.31 4.95
CA THR A 164 -1.94 -2.03 4.58
C THR A 164 -1.34 -3.05 3.61
N ALA A 165 -2.12 -3.53 2.64
CA ALA A 165 -1.74 -4.61 1.70
C ALA A 165 -1.08 -4.11 0.40
N GLY A 166 -0.17 -3.14 0.52
CA GLY A 166 0.63 -2.64 -0.61
C GLY A 166 1.96 -3.37 -0.78
N ILE A 167 2.94 -2.69 -1.38
CA ILE A 167 4.33 -3.16 -1.43
C ILE A 167 5.05 -2.77 -0.13
N TYR A 168 4.96 -1.49 0.22
CA TYR A 168 5.42 -0.94 1.50
C TYR A 168 4.45 0.15 1.96
N PRO A 169 3.67 -0.09 3.04
CA PRO A 169 3.53 -1.34 3.80
C PRO A 169 2.88 -2.48 3.00
N GLY A 170 2.99 -3.73 3.48
CA GLY A 170 2.32 -4.93 2.92
C GLY A 170 3.29 -6.08 2.64
N VAL A 171 3.79 -6.20 1.41
CA VAL A 171 4.81 -7.21 1.05
C VAL A 171 6.02 -7.14 1.97
N SER A 172 6.47 -5.93 2.27
CA SER A 172 7.54 -5.63 3.22
C SER A 172 7.25 -6.11 4.66
N ASN A 173 5.99 -6.04 5.13
CA ASN A 173 5.58 -6.64 6.40
C ASN A 173 5.70 -8.17 6.38
N VAL A 174 5.28 -8.81 5.28
CA VAL A 174 5.41 -10.26 5.11
C VAL A 174 6.89 -10.66 5.10
N MET A 175 7.73 -9.94 4.35
CA MET A 175 9.18 -10.16 4.36
C MET A 175 9.78 -10.01 5.76
N ALA A 176 9.36 -9.00 6.52
CA ALA A 176 9.78 -8.81 7.91
C ALA A 176 9.35 -9.98 8.81
N ALA A 177 8.11 -10.45 8.67
CA ALA A 177 7.61 -11.58 9.44
C ALA A 177 8.41 -12.86 9.15
N GLU A 178 8.71 -13.14 7.89
CA GLU A 178 9.54 -14.29 7.48
C GLU A 178 10.97 -14.17 8.03
N LEU A 179 11.60 -12.98 7.96
CA LEU A 179 12.94 -12.76 8.52
C LEU A 179 12.97 -12.98 10.04
N VAL A 180 11.96 -12.50 10.76
CA VAL A 180 11.85 -12.68 12.21
C VAL A 180 11.58 -14.14 12.55
N HIS A 181 10.74 -14.82 11.76
CA HIS A 181 10.47 -16.24 11.93
C HIS A 181 11.73 -17.08 11.73
N ALA A 182 12.44 -16.89 10.62
CA ALA A 182 13.68 -17.60 10.30
C ALA A 182 14.76 -17.38 11.38
N ALA A 183 14.93 -16.13 11.85
CA ALA A 183 15.90 -15.83 12.91
C ALA A 183 15.62 -16.61 14.21
N ARG A 184 14.33 -16.76 14.57
CA ARG A 184 13.91 -17.49 15.76
C ARG A 184 13.93 -19.01 15.58
N SER A 185 13.61 -19.53 14.40
CA SER A 185 13.50 -20.97 14.15
C SER A 185 14.83 -21.64 13.86
N GLU A 186 15.82 -20.91 13.35
CA GLU A 186 17.15 -21.45 12.98
C GLU A 186 18.20 -21.35 14.10
N ASP A 187 17.77 -21.20 15.37
CA ASP A 187 18.66 -20.98 16.53
C ASP A 187 19.67 -19.81 16.35
N ALA A 188 19.37 -18.87 15.45
CA ALA A 188 20.22 -17.70 15.20
C ALA A 188 20.15 -16.66 16.34
N GLY A 189 19.29 -16.90 17.34
CA GLY A 189 19.06 -16.06 18.51
C GLY A 189 17.84 -15.15 18.38
N GLU A 190 17.48 -14.46 19.46
CA GLU A 190 16.37 -13.51 19.43
C GLU A 190 16.74 -12.25 18.64
N PRO A 191 15.98 -11.89 17.59
CA PRO A 191 16.30 -10.72 16.78
C PRO A 191 16.07 -9.43 17.58
N GLU A 192 17.13 -8.64 17.76
CA GLU A 192 17.06 -7.37 18.52
C GLU A 192 16.67 -6.15 17.68
N ARG A 193 16.88 -6.22 16.36
CA ARG A 193 16.71 -5.05 15.48
C ARG A 193 16.18 -5.40 14.10
N LEU A 194 15.11 -4.74 13.70
CA LEU A 194 14.55 -4.79 12.35
C LEU A 194 14.63 -3.40 11.70
N ARG A 195 15.09 -3.32 10.45
CA ARG A 195 15.26 -2.05 9.74
C ARG A 195 14.70 -2.15 8.34
N PHE A 196 13.80 -1.24 8.02
CA PHE A 196 13.25 -1.08 6.69
C PHE A 196 14.04 -0.02 5.94
N PHE A 197 14.52 -0.35 4.74
CA PHE A 197 15.24 0.57 3.87
C PHE A 197 14.58 0.57 2.50
N TYR A 198 14.14 1.74 2.06
CA TYR A 198 13.45 1.93 0.80
C TYR A 198 14.21 2.90 -0.08
N TYR A 199 14.26 2.60 -1.38
CA TYR A 199 14.80 3.50 -2.38
C TYR A 199 14.00 3.43 -3.66
N THR A 200 13.49 4.58 -4.12
CA THR A 200 12.70 4.68 -5.36
C THR A 200 13.25 5.76 -6.29
N ALA A 201 12.80 5.80 -7.53
CA ALA A 201 12.95 6.99 -8.39
C ALA A 201 11.67 7.81 -8.32
N ALA A 202 11.72 9.01 -7.74
CA ALA A 202 10.56 9.87 -7.47
C ALA A 202 9.39 9.09 -6.83
N SER A 203 8.19 9.16 -7.41
CA SER A 203 7.01 8.41 -6.96
C SER A 203 7.08 6.90 -7.20
N GLY A 204 8.14 6.39 -7.82
CA GLY A 204 8.24 4.98 -8.22
C GLY A 204 7.21 4.59 -9.29
N GLY A 205 6.66 5.56 -10.02
CA GLY A 205 5.60 5.32 -11.01
C GLY A 205 4.19 5.19 -10.42
N ALA A 206 4.03 5.36 -9.10
CA ALA A 206 2.77 5.27 -8.38
C ALA A 206 1.87 6.52 -8.52
N GLY A 207 2.35 7.55 -9.22
CA GLY A 207 1.60 8.75 -9.56
C GLY A 207 1.76 9.92 -8.58
N PRO A 208 1.08 11.04 -8.85
CA PRO A 208 1.26 12.29 -8.10
C PRO A 208 0.78 12.22 -6.65
N THR A 209 -0.15 11.33 -6.31
CA THR A 209 -0.63 11.14 -4.94
C THR A 209 0.49 10.72 -4.00
N ILE A 210 1.34 9.78 -4.41
CA ILE A 210 2.47 9.33 -3.58
C ILE A 210 3.48 10.45 -3.36
N LEU A 211 3.72 11.30 -4.36
CA LEU A 211 4.59 12.45 -4.17
C LEU A 211 4.00 13.42 -3.13
N ALA A 212 2.71 13.72 -3.20
CA ALA A 212 2.03 14.55 -2.21
C ALA A 212 2.09 13.93 -0.80
N THR A 213 1.85 12.62 -0.68
CA THR A 213 1.97 11.88 0.57
C THR A 213 3.39 11.95 1.15
N SER A 214 4.44 11.82 0.33
CA SER A 214 5.82 11.97 0.78
C SER A 214 6.08 13.31 1.47
N PHE A 215 5.49 14.41 0.97
CA PHE A 215 5.59 15.72 1.63
C PHE A 215 4.76 15.83 2.91
N LEU A 216 3.58 15.18 2.96
CA LEU A 216 2.79 15.12 4.20
C LEU A 216 3.56 14.38 5.31
N LEU A 217 4.24 13.29 4.98
CA LEU A 217 5.07 12.54 5.93
C LEU A 217 6.29 13.34 6.44
N LEU A 218 6.72 14.40 5.74
CA LEU A 218 7.76 15.31 6.24
C LEU A 218 7.27 16.24 7.35
N ALA A 219 5.96 16.34 7.53
CA ALA A 219 5.31 17.17 8.54
C ALA A 219 5.16 16.45 9.88
N GLU A 220 5.35 15.14 9.89
CA GLU A 220 5.11 14.26 11.01
C GLU A 220 6.41 13.92 11.74
N ASP A 221 6.32 13.72 13.05
CA ASP A 221 7.39 13.06 13.78
C ASP A 221 7.55 11.61 13.27
N VAL A 222 8.79 11.20 13.01
CA VAL A 222 9.07 9.80 12.69
C VAL A 222 9.02 9.00 13.97
N ILE A 223 8.10 8.05 14.04
CA ILE A 223 8.02 7.09 15.14
C ILE A 223 9.01 5.95 14.87
N ALA A 224 9.89 5.69 15.83
CA ALA A 224 10.77 4.54 15.85
C ALA A 224 10.76 3.89 17.23
N TYR A 225 11.28 2.66 17.32
CA TYR A 225 11.43 1.96 18.59
C TYR A 225 12.90 1.66 18.83
N ASN A 226 13.37 1.86 20.06
CA ASN A 226 14.74 1.54 20.47
C ASN A 226 14.69 0.83 21.83
N LYS A 227 15.13 -0.43 21.86
CA LYS A 227 15.13 -1.26 23.08
C LYS A 227 13.79 -1.27 23.83
N GLY A 228 12.68 -1.31 23.11
CA GLY A 228 11.33 -1.34 23.68
C GLY A 228 10.70 0.03 23.95
N GLU A 229 11.46 1.12 23.80
CA GLU A 229 10.94 2.47 24.00
C GLU A 229 10.56 3.12 22.67
N GLU A 230 9.39 3.77 22.65
CA GLU A 230 8.98 4.61 21.53
C GLU A 230 9.78 5.91 21.53
N ILE A 231 10.38 6.25 20.40
CA ILE A 231 11.13 7.48 20.21
C ILE A 231 10.57 8.27 19.03
N LYS A 232 10.50 9.59 19.20
CA LYS A 232 10.14 10.54 18.15
C LYS A 232 11.40 11.14 17.56
N LEU A 233 11.51 11.08 16.24
CA LEU A 233 12.67 11.55 15.50
C LEU A 233 12.25 12.53 14.42
N LYS A 234 13.18 13.41 14.05
CA LYS A 234 12.94 14.37 12.97
C LYS A 234 12.83 13.66 11.61
N PRO A 235 11.82 13.96 10.78
CA PRO A 235 11.74 13.42 9.43
C PRO A 235 12.91 13.88 8.57
N TYR A 236 13.27 13.03 7.62
CA TYR A 236 14.37 13.20 6.68
C TYR A 236 15.75 13.49 7.32
N SER A 237 15.94 13.06 8.57
CA SER A 237 17.20 13.14 9.31
C SER A 237 17.91 11.77 9.39
N GLY A 238 19.08 11.71 10.05
CA GLY A 238 19.75 10.44 10.37
C GLY A 238 20.14 9.62 9.13
N ALA A 239 20.73 10.28 8.14
CA ALA A 239 21.11 9.71 6.86
C ALA A 239 22.01 8.48 7.03
N LEU A 240 21.71 7.41 6.29
CA LEU A 240 22.54 6.21 6.20
C LEU A 240 22.79 5.88 4.73
N SER A 241 24.03 5.49 4.41
CA SER A 241 24.35 4.96 3.09
C SER A 241 24.19 3.44 3.09
N ILE A 242 23.21 2.95 2.33
CA ILE A 242 22.83 1.54 2.26
C ILE A 242 23.14 1.00 0.87
N ASP A 243 23.81 -0.14 0.81
CA ASP A 243 24.03 -0.87 -0.44
C ASP A 243 22.85 -1.79 -0.72
N PHE A 244 22.03 -1.40 -1.70
CA PHE A 244 20.87 -2.16 -2.19
C PHE A 244 21.28 -3.29 -3.17
N GLY A 245 22.58 -3.51 -3.38
CA GLY A 245 23.08 -4.59 -4.23
C GLY A 245 23.09 -4.22 -5.72
N LYS A 246 23.06 -5.24 -6.58
CA LYS A 246 23.14 -5.09 -8.03
C LYS A 246 21.92 -4.31 -8.53
N GLY A 247 22.13 -3.24 -9.30
CA GLY A 247 21.08 -2.33 -9.74
C GLY A 247 21.19 -0.97 -9.04
N ALA A 248 20.49 -0.79 -7.92
CA ALA A 248 20.44 0.49 -7.20
C ALA A 248 21.76 0.89 -6.52
N ARG A 249 22.67 -0.06 -6.23
CA ARG A 249 23.97 0.20 -5.57
C ARG A 249 23.81 0.96 -4.24
N LYS A 250 24.88 1.64 -3.79
CA LYS A 250 24.87 2.47 -2.58
C LYS A 250 23.99 3.69 -2.77
N LYS A 251 23.07 3.90 -1.84
CA LYS A 251 22.12 5.01 -1.80
C LYS A 251 21.95 5.53 -0.39
N ASP A 252 21.75 6.84 -0.30
CA ASP A 252 21.47 7.49 0.97
C ASP A 252 19.97 7.43 1.25
N VAL A 253 19.65 7.03 2.48
CA VAL A 253 18.28 6.91 3.00
C VAL A 253 18.15 7.66 4.32
N TYR A 254 16.98 8.23 4.55
CA TYR A 254 16.68 9.15 5.65
C TYR A 254 15.46 8.67 6.42
N LEU A 255 15.36 9.02 7.70
CA LEU A 255 14.23 8.65 8.54
C LEU A 255 12.91 9.15 7.94
N LEU A 256 11.92 8.28 7.83
CA LEU A 256 10.57 8.62 7.39
C LEU A 256 9.57 7.73 8.12
N ASN A 257 8.40 8.29 8.44
CA ASN A 257 7.35 7.57 9.16
C ASN A 257 6.80 6.42 8.29
N SER A 258 6.53 5.27 8.90
CA SER A 258 5.97 4.11 8.20
C SER A 258 5.10 3.24 9.13
N PRO A 259 3.91 2.79 8.67
CA PRO A 259 3.03 1.90 9.44
C PRO A 259 3.70 0.58 9.89
N GLU A 260 4.71 0.15 9.14
CA GLU A 260 5.46 -1.09 9.37
C GLU A 260 6.25 -1.07 10.67
N VAL A 261 6.74 0.11 11.05
CA VAL A 261 7.57 0.26 12.25
C VAL A 261 6.78 -0.11 13.49
N LYS A 262 5.56 0.41 13.60
CA LYS A 262 4.68 0.15 14.75
C LYS A 262 4.09 -1.26 14.71
N SER A 263 3.77 -1.80 13.53
CA SER A 263 3.29 -3.19 13.41
C SER A 263 4.39 -4.21 13.70
N ALA A 264 5.62 -4.01 13.24
CA ALA A 264 6.74 -4.88 13.60
C ALA A 264 7.04 -4.85 15.10
N TYR A 265 6.95 -3.69 15.75
CA TYR A 265 7.08 -3.60 17.20
C TYR A 265 5.95 -4.35 17.93
N LYS A 266 4.69 -4.01 17.63
CA LYS A 266 3.52 -4.52 18.37
C LYS A 266 3.15 -5.97 18.05
N VAL A 267 3.39 -6.43 16.83
CA VAL A 267 2.95 -7.76 16.35
C VAL A 267 4.11 -8.75 16.27
N LEU A 268 5.28 -8.34 15.76
CA LEU A 268 6.45 -9.24 15.64
C LEU A 268 7.31 -9.26 16.92
N GLY A 269 7.09 -8.31 17.84
CA GLY A 269 7.83 -8.21 19.11
C GLY A 269 9.26 -7.72 18.96
N MET A 270 9.57 -6.98 17.88
CA MET A 270 10.93 -6.49 17.61
C MET A 270 11.27 -5.28 18.49
N PRO A 271 12.30 -5.33 19.37
CA PRO A 271 12.51 -4.26 20.35
C PRO A 271 13.11 -2.98 19.75
N THR A 272 13.84 -3.07 18.64
CA THR A 272 14.38 -1.90 17.93
C THR A 272 13.91 -1.91 16.48
N VAL A 273 13.14 -0.92 16.06
CA VAL A 273 12.57 -0.84 14.71
C VAL A 273 12.67 0.58 14.16
N SER A 274 13.08 0.71 12.90
CA SER A 274 13.07 2.00 12.19
C SER A 274 12.91 1.80 10.68
N ALA A 275 12.30 2.77 10.01
CA ALA A 275 12.22 2.83 8.56
C ALA A 275 13.01 4.04 8.03
N ARG A 276 13.63 3.87 6.86
CA ARG A 276 14.26 4.96 6.12
C ARG A 276 13.96 4.88 4.63
N PHE A 277 13.88 6.04 4.02
CA PHE A 277 13.54 6.23 2.62
C PHE A 277 14.57 7.14 1.93
N GLY A 278 14.90 6.84 0.69
CA GLY A 278 15.67 7.71 -0.19
C GLY A 278 15.08 7.71 -1.59
N THR A 279 15.35 8.76 -2.36
CA THR A 279 14.81 8.84 -3.72
C THR A 279 15.84 9.30 -4.76
N ALA A 280 15.66 8.86 -6.00
CA ALA A 280 16.37 9.34 -7.17
C ALA A 280 15.53 10.38 -7.95
N PRO A 281 16.17 11.32 -8.67
CA PRO A 281 17.59 11.66 -8.57
C PRO A 281 17.96 12.24 -7.19
N PHE A 282 19.24 12.12 -6.82
CA PHE A 282 19.69 12.33 -5.44
C PHE A 282 19.40 13.74 -4.90
N PHE A 283 19.35 14.77 -5.76
CA PHE A 283 19.08 16.15 -5.36
C PHE A 283 17.67 16.35 -4.77
N TRP A 284 16.71 15.47 -5.08
CA TRP A 284 15.40 15.48 -4.42
C TRP A 284 15.52 15.31 -2.92
N ASN A 285 16.48 14.50 -2.45
CA ASN A 285 16.71 14.33 -1.03
C ASN A 285 17.13 15.63 -0.36
N TRP A 286 17.88 16.50 -1.04
CA TRP A 286 18.21 17.83 -0.52
C TRP A 286 16.98 18.72 -0.39
N GLY A 287 16.08 18.66 -1.38
CA GLY A 287 14.79 19.35 -1.32
C GLY A 287 13.94 18.87 -0.14
N MET A 288 13.82 17.55 0.06
CA MET A 288 13.09 16.97 1.19
C MET A 288 13.72 17.34 2.54
N GLN A 289 15.05 17.36 2.64
CA GLN A 289 15.75 17.85 3.85
C GLN A 289 15.49 19.33 4.10
N ALA A 290 15.60 20.18 3.08
CA ALA A 290 15.33 21.61 3.22
C ALA A 290 13.89 21.83 3.68
N PHE A 291 12.94 21.09 3.10
CA PHE A 291 11.54 21.12 3.47
C PHE A 291 11.34 20.75 4.94
N ALA A 292 11.87 19.60 5.39
CA ALA A 292 11.78 19.13 6.77
C ALA A 292 12.47 20.05 7.80
N ASN A 293 13.38 20.93 7.35
CA ASN A 293 14.12 21.85 8.22
C ASN A 293 13.54 23.26 8.28
N PHE A 294 12.96 23.75 7.17
CA PHE A 294 12.70 25.19 7.01
C PHE A 294 11.25 25.53 6.68
N LEU A 295 10.40 24.58 6.25
CA LEU A 295 8.99 24.89 6.02
C LEU A 295 8.15 24.62 7.28
N PRO A 296 7.43 25.63 7.80
CA PRO A 296 6.50 25.42 8.90
C PRO A 296 5.35 24.53 8.45
N VAL A 297 4.91 23.63 9.36
CA VAL A 297 3.83 22.66 9.11
C VAL A 297 2.54 23.31 8.57
N VAL A 298 2.31 24.59 8.89
CA VAL A 298 1.14 25.36 8.48
C VAL A 298 1.07 25.63 6.96
N CYS A 299 2.21 25.58 6.24
CA CYS A 299 2.24 25.77 4.79
C CYS A 299 1.78 24.53 3.99
N LEU A 300 1.47 23.42 4.66
CA LEU A 300 1.17 22.11 4.06
C LEU A 300 -0.31 21.90 3.70
N THR A 301 -1.02 22.95 3.27
CA THR A 301 -2.33 22.70 2.64
C THR A 301 -2.11 22.01 1.30
N PRO A 302 -2.70 20.83 1.03
CA PRO A 302 -2.30 20.01 -0.11
C PRO A 302 -2.60 20.64 -1.48
N GLN A 303 -3.54 21.58 -1.56
CA GLN A 303 -3.82 22.34 -2.78
C GLN A 303 -2.64 23.25 -3.16
N ILE A 304 -1.98 23.87 -2.17
CA ILE A 304 -0.80 24.70 -2.39
C ILE A 304 0.38 23.81 -2.78
N MET A 305 0.56 22.66 -2.12
CA MET A 305 1.65 21.72 -2.41
C MET A 305 1.51 21.06 -3.79
N LEU A 306 0.32 20.57 -4.16
CA LEU A 306 0.09 19.98 -5.48
C LEU A 306 0.28 21.02 -6.58
N TYR A 307 -0.17 22.26 -6.34
CA TYR A 307 -0.01 23.37 -7.28
C TYR A 307 1.46 23.81 -7.41
N GLN A 308 2.19 23.96 -6.31
CA GLN A 308 3.61 24.32 -6.31
C GLN A 308 4.49 23.23 -6.93
N VAL A 309 4.27 21.96 -6.60
CA VAL A 309 5.03 20.83 -7.18
C VAL A 309 4.75 20.69 -8.68
N THR A 310 3.51 20.90 -9.13
CA THR A 310 3.15 20.86 -10.55
C THR A 310 3.71 22.07 -11.33
N LEU A 311 3.91 23.22 -10.67
CA LEU A 311 4.53 24.41 -11.28
C LEU A 311 6.06 24.35 -11.30
N SER A 312 6.68 23.74 -10.29
CA SER A 312 8.14 23.68 -10.15
C SER A 312 8.79 22.53 -10.92
N VAL A 313 8.01 21.56 -11.42
CA VAL A 313 8.53 20.40 -12.17
C VAL A 313 7.64 20.13 -13.40
N PRO A 314 7.94 20.74 -14.55
CA PRO A 314 7.17 20.54 -15.79
C PRO A 314 7.09 19.08 -16.23
N GLU A 315 8.09 18.26 -15.86
CA GLU A 315 8.22 16.83 -16.20
C GLU A 315 7.18 15.94 -15.48
N ILE A 316 6.45 16.45 -14.50
CA ILE A 316 5.34 15.73 -13.83
C ILE A 316 4.07 15.74 -14.70
N LYS A 317 3.96 16.60 -15.72
CA LYS A 317 2.77 16.65 -16.60
C LYS A 317 2.69 15.53 -17.64
N GLU A 318 3.77 14.77 -17.88
CA GLU A 318 3.84 13.78 -18.98
C GLU A 318 4.04 12.31 -18.53
N ILE A 319 3.74 11.93 -17.29
CA ILE A 319 3.81 10.52 -16.80
C ILE A 319 2.51 10.09 -16.09
#